data_AF-A0A6B2CRK7-F1
#
_entry.id   AF-A0A6B2CRK7-F1
#
_cell.length_a   1.000
_cell.length_b   1.000
_cell.length_c   1.000
_cell.angle_alpha   90.00
_cell.angle_beta   90.00
_cell.angle_gamma   90.00
#
_symmetry.space_group_name_H-M   'P 1'
#
loop_
_entity.id
_entity.type
_entity.pdbx_description
1 polymer ?
#
loop_
_entity_poly.entity_id
_entity_poly.type
_entity_poly.pdbx_seq_one_letter_code
_entity_poly.pdbx_strand_id
1 'polypeptide(L)' 'MIEALTGVKPRVYRMKNGAIIIVCSREHLEGFARYAELADAIKRWLLNI' A
#
# COMPACT_ATOMS: atom_id res chain seq x y z
N MET A 1 6.08 -4.87 -0.10
CA MET A 1 5.01 -4.22 0.70
C MET A 1 3.67 -4.82 0.32
N ILE A 2 3.09 -4.51 -0.85
CA ILE A 2 1.72 -4.96 -1.22
C ILE A 2 1.51 -6.47 -1.02
N GLU A 3 2.36 -7.31 -1.64
CA GLU A 3 2.28 -8.77 -1.53
C GLU A 3 2.43 -9.29 -0.10
N ALA A 4 3.29 -8.64 0.71
CA ALA A 4 3.48 -9.04 2.10
C ALA A 4 2.25 -8.73 2.98
N LEU A 5 1.41 -7.79 2.55
CA LEU A 5 0.25 -7.31 3.31
C LEU A 5 -1.05 -7.95 2.87
N THR A 6 -1.16 -8.27 1.58
CA THR A 6 -2.39 -8.81 1.00
C THR A 6 -2.24 -10.28 0.61
N GLY A 7 -1.03 -10.82 0.54
CA GLY A 7 -0.76 -12.14 -0.02
C GLY A 7 -0.90 -12.19 -1.55
N VAL A 8 -1.22 -11.07 -2.20
CA VAL A 8 -1.45 -10.98 -3.65
C VAL A 8 -0.35 -10.15 -4.30
N LYS A 9 0.32 -10.75 -5.29
CA LYS A 9 1.42 -10.10 -6.00
C LYS A 9 0.89 -9.11 -7.05
N PRO A 10 1.26 -7.81 -6.98
CA PRO A 10 0.89 -6.86 -8.01
C PRO A 10 1.67 -7.13 -9.31
N ARG A 11 1.08 -6.76 -10.44
CA ARG A 11 1.77 -6.82 -11.73
C ARG A 11 2.70 -5.63 -11.86
N VAL A 12 3.95 -5.88 -12.25
CA VAL A 12 4.98 -4.84 -12.38
C VAL A 12 5.52 -4.85 -13.81
N TYR A 13 5.50 -3.69 -14.46
CA TYR A 13 6.00 -3.48 -15.80
C TYR A 13 7.09 -2.42 -15.79
N ARG A 14 8.21 -2.70 -16.47
CA ARG A 14 9.26 -1.71 -16.71
C ARG A 14 9.17 -1.23 -18.15
N MET A 15 8.94 0.07 -18.32
CA MET A 15 8.79 0.70 -19.62
C MET A 15 10.15 1.10 -20.20
N LYS A 16 10.21 1.25 -21.53
CA LYS A 16 11.43 1.64 -22.25
C LYS A 16 11.96 3.03 -21.84
N ASN A 17 11.08 3.92 -21.38
CA ASN A 17 11.44 5.25 -20.87
C ASN A 17 11.90 5.23 -19.40
N GLY A 18 12.12 4.06 -18.80
CA GLY A 18 12.54 3.92 -17.40
C GLY A 18 11.42 3.99 -16.38
N ALA A 19 10.17 4.29 -16.79
CA ALA A 19 9.04 4.28 -15.88
C ALA A 19 8.73 2.86 -15.39
N ILE A 20 8.32 2.74 -14.13
CA ILE A 20 7.83 1.50 -13.55
C ILE A 20 6.33 1.65 -13.31
N ILE A 21 5.53 0.77 -13.90
CA ILE A 21 4.09 0.71 -13.66
C ILE A 21 3.80 -0.47 -12.74
N ILE A 22 3.17 -0.18 -11.61
CA ILE A 22 2.67 -1.18 -10.67
C ILE A 22 1.15 -1.15 -10.77
N VAL A 23 0.56 -2.26 -11.22
CA VAL A 23 -0.89 -2.38 -11.37
C VAL A 23 -1.46 -3.09 -10.14
N CYS A 24 -2.30 -2.37 -9.40
CA CYS A 24 -3.01 -2.85 -8.22
C CYS A 24 -4.50 -3.02 -8.54
N SER A 25 -5.02 -4.21 -8.29
CA SER A 25 -6.47 -4.48 -8.26
C SER A 25 -7.10 -4.00 -6.95
N ARG A 26 -8.43 -4.07 -6.83
CA ARG A 26 -9.17 -3.74 -5.61
C ARG A 26 -8.63 -4.48 -4.37
N GLU A 27 -8.34 -5.77 -4.47
CA GLU A 27 -7.80 -6.57 -3.36
C GLU A 27 -6.45 -6.05 -2.85
N HIS A 28 -5.61 -5.54 -3.75
CA HIS A 28 -4.35 -4.89 -3.36
C HIS A 28 -4.60 -3.57 -2.62
N LEU A 29 -5.65 -2.84 -2.99
CA LEU A 29 -5.99 -1.53 -2.42
C LEU A 29 -6.73 -1.64 -1.09
N GLU A 30 -7.57 -2.65 -0.91
CA GLU A 30 -8.29 -2.91 0.36
C GLU A 30 -7.32 -3.19 1.51
N GLY A 31 -6.19 -3.86 1.24
CA GLY A 31 -5.12 -4.01 2.22
C GLY A 31 -4.51 -2.68 2.69
N PHE A 32 -4.55 -1.63 1.86
CA PHE A 32 -4.06 -0.30 2.22
C PHE A 32 -5.07 0.54 3.00
N ALA A 33 -6.38 0.27 2.90
CA ALA A 33 -7.38 1.00 3.69
C ALA A 33 -7.11 0.86 5.20
N ARG A 34 -6.66 -0.32 5.65
CA ARG A 34 -6.26 -0.60 7.04
C ARG A 34 -5.06 0.22 7.51
N TYR A 35 -4.23 0.73 6.60
CA TYR A 35 -3.13 1.63 6.95
C TYR A 35 -3.58 3.04 7.30
N ALA A 36 -4.69 3.51 6.73
CA ALA A 36 -5.23 4.82 7.10
C ALA A 36 -5.66 4.83 8.58
N GLU A 37 -6.31 3.75 9.02
CA GLU A 37 -6.70 3.57 10.43
C GLU A 37 -5.50 3.46 11.34
N LEU A 38 -4.49 2.66 10.96
CA LEU A 38 -3.24 2.54 11.73
C LEU A 38 -2.51 3.88 11.83
N ALA A 39 -2.43 4.63 10.73
CA ALA A 39 -1.80 5.95 10.71
C ALA A 39 -2.55 6.96 11.58
N ASP A 40 -3.89 6.93 11.58
CA ASP A 40 -4.71 7.77 12.45
C ASP A 40 -4.49 7.41 13.93
N ALA A 41 -4.45 6.11 14.26
CA ALA A 41 -4.19 5.63 15.61
C ALA A 41 -2.79 6.08 16.11
N ILE A 42 -1.75 5.93 15.28
CA ILE A 42 -0.39 6.38 15.59
C ILE A 42 -0.36 7.90 15.79
N LYS A 43 -1.02 8.68 14.92
CA LYS A 43 -1.12 10.14 15.11
C LYS A 43 -1.73 10.49 16.45
N ARG A 44 -2.83 9.84 16.84
CA ARG A 44 -3.49 10.07 18.13
C ARG A 44 -2.58 9.73 19.31
N TRP A 45 -1.77 8.67 19.21
CA TRP A 45 -0.80 8.33 20.26
C TRP A 45 0.32 9.36 20.36
N LEU A 46 0.91 9.77 19.23
CA LEU A 46 2.01 10.74 19.22
C LEU A 46 1.58 12.16 19.64
N LEU A 47 0.31 12.54 19.40
CA LEU A 47 -0.23 13.84 19.80
C LEU A 47 -0.71 13.89 21.26
N ASN A 48 -0.74 12.74 21.95
CA ASN A 48 -1.10 12.63 23.37
C ASN A 48 0.12 12.33 24.26
N ILE A 49 1.34 12.52 23.76
CA ILE A 49 2.61 12.44 24.50
C ILE A 49 3.12 13.85 24.79
#